data_AF-A0A7S7LTZ5-F1
#
_entry.id   AF-A0A7S7LTZ5-F1
#
_cell.length_a   1.000
_cell.length_b   1.000
_cell.length_c   1.000
_cell.angle_alpha   90.00
_cell.angle_beta   90.00
_cell.angle_gamma   90.00
#
_symmetry.space_group_name_H-M   'P 1'
#
loop_
_entity.id
_entity.type
_entity.pdbx_description
1 polymer ?
#
loop_
_entity_poly.entity_id
_entity_poly.type
_entity_poly.pdbx_seq_one_letter_code
_entity_poly.pdbx_strand_id
1 'polypeptide(L)'
;MKMTNYRLQTEMENIKPDKQEWFKDYVRQVLESNKPYHAKADYLGLSIQEIQNKIDYLTADIQEMSVLKKSLTSAKTLALIATAEVLEEYGVDRLDGTSISSITITPKKTKLTETFEIINAEALIKLGYFSVVVDEQSVKDAMLTVEGMDEIDTFVKVGITTEETPARIKVNARRSSTNNQATELLNLVDSQVAA
;
A
#
# COMPACT_ATOMS: atom_id res chain seq x y z
N MET A 1 11.19 -14.20 -13.96
CA MET A 1 11.58 -14.80 -12.67
C MET A 1 12.85 -15.63 -12.87
N LYS A 2 13.94 -15.35 -12.14
CA LYS A 2 15.15 -16.22 -12.19
C LYS A 2 14.89 -17.49 -11.38
N MET A 3 15.36 -18.64 -11.87
CA MET A 3 15.09 -19.97 -11.28
C MET A 3 16.16 -20.45 -10.29
N THR A 4 16.79 -19.57 -9.50
CA THR A 4 17.74 -20.04 -8.49
C THR A 4 16.99 -20.39 -7.22
N ASN A 5 16.48 -21.62 -7.14
CA ASN A 5 15.75 -22.13 -5.98
C ASN A 5 16.74 -22.48 -4.86
N TYR A 6 16.94 -21.56 -3.92
CA TYR A 6 17.67 -21.89 -2.69
C TYR A 6 16.76 -22.73 -1.80
N ARG A 7 17.24 -23.89 -1.30
CA ARG A 7 16.45 -24.71 -0.37
C ARG A 7 15.96 -23.89 0.83
N LEU A 8 16.82 -23.02 1.36
CA LEU A 8 16.49 -22.10 2.45
C LEU A 8 15.33 -21.14 2.10
N GLN A 9 15.23 -20.67 0.85
CA GLN A 9 14.12 -19.82 0.42
C GLN A 9 12.77 -20.54 0.57
N THR A 10 12.68 -21.79 0.13
CA THR A 10 11.46 -22.60 0.26
C THR A 10 11.10 -22.83 1.73
N GLU A 11 12.09 -23.09 2.58
CA GLU A 11 11.86 -23.18 4.03
C GLU A 11 11.32 -21.84 4.59
N MET A 12 11.93 -20.72 4.20
CA MET A 12 11.50 -19.39 4.65
C MET A 12 10.06 -19.04 4.25
N GLU A 13 9.62 -19.43 3.06
CA GLU A 13 8.24 -19.23 2.59
C GLU A 13 7.22 -20.00 3.42
N ASN A 14 7.63 -21.08 4.09
CA ASN A 14 6.77 -21.94 4.89
C ASN A 14 6.84 -21.64 6.40
N ILE A 15 7.56 -20.60 6.82
CA ILE A 15 7.63 -20.21 8.24
C ILE A 15 6.24 -19.80 8.72
N LYS A 16 5.78 -20.46 9.79
CA LYS A 16 4.55 -20.11 10.50
C LYS A 16 4.90 -19.46 11.84
N PRO A 17 4.13 -18.46 12.30
CA PRO A 17 4.38 -17.77 13.58
C PRO A 17 4.55 -18.72 14.76
N ASP A 18 3.76 -19.79 14.82
CA ASP A 18 3.69 -20.71 15.95
C ASP A 18 4.81 -21.76 15.98
N LYS A 19 5.60 -21.88 14.90
CA LYS A 19 6.63 -22.91 14.76
C LYS A 19 7.84 -22.33 14.03
N GLN A 20 8.66 -21.56 14.73
CA GLN A 20 9.89 -20.97 14.18
C GLN A 20 11.16 -21.70 14.62
N GLU A 21 11.09 -22.60 15.62
CA GLU A 21 12.29 -23.20 16.20
C GLU A 21 13.05 -24.08 15.20
N TRP A 22 12.34 -24.85 14.37
CA TRP A 22 12.94 -25.63 13.29
C TRP A 22 13.71 -24.74 12.29
N PHE A 23 13.23 -23.51 12.05
CA PHE A 23 13.89 -22.57 11.15
C PHE A 23 15.16 -22.01 11.79
N LYS A 24 15.13 -21.70 13.10
CA LYS A 24 16.33 -21.32 13.84
C LYS A 24 17.37 -22.43 13.83
N ASP A 25 16.95 -23.69 14.02
CA ASP A 25 17.84 -24.86 13.91
C ASP A 25 18.46 -24.98 12.53
N TYR A 26 17.69 -24.75 11.48
CA TYR A 26 18.21 -24.73 10.12
C TYR A 26 19.25 -23.62 9.91
N VAL A 27 19.00 -22.41 10.44
CA VAL A 27 19.98 -21.31 10.40
C VAL A 27 21.24 -21.69 11.19
N ARG A 28 21.13 -22.31 12.37
CA ARG A 28 22.26 -22.84 13.14
C ARG A 28 23.08 -23.82 12.30
N GLN A 29 22.44 -24.80 11.66
CA GLN A 29 23.12 -25.76 10.77
C GLN A 29 23.87 -25.09 9.61
N VAL A 30 23.29 -24.04 9.01
CA VAL A 30 23.97 -23.26 7.96
C VAL A 30 25.22 -22.57 8.52
N LEU A 31 25.13 -21.98 9.71
CA LEU A 31 26.23 -21.29 10.37
C LEU A 31 27.33 -22.25 10.87
N GLU A 32 26.94 -23.46 11.29
CA GLU A 32 27.84 -24.51 11.78
C GLU A 32 28.48 -25.34 10.65
N SER A 33 27.97 -25.22 9.42
CA SER A 33 28.53 -25.93 8.26
C SER A 33 30.02 -25.59 8.03
N ASN A 34 30.78 -26.50 7.43
CA ASN A 34 32.22 -26.27 7.12
C ASN A 34 32.45 -25.30 5.93
N LYS A 35 31.46 -24.48 5.59
CA LYS A 35 31.55 -23.48 4.51
C LYS A 35 32.21 -22.19 5.02
N PRO A 36 32.92 -21.44 4.16
CA PRO A 36 33.49 -20.16 4.56
C PRO A 36 32.39 -19.14 4.89
N TYR A 37 32.69 -18.19 5.78
CA TYR A 37 31.72 -17.22 6.31
C TYR A 37 31.01 -16.40 5.23
N HIS A 38 31.72 -15.99 4.17
CA HIS A 38 31.11 -15.26 3.07
C HIS A 38 30.05 -16.09 2.34
N ALA A 39 30.29 -17.39 2.13
CA ALA A 39 29.33 -18.27 1.45
C ALA A 39 28.08 -18.54 2.29
N LYS A 40 28.22 -18.57 3.62
CA LYS A 40 27.09 -18.64 4.56
C LYS A 40 26.26 -17.36 4.51
N ALA A 41 26.92 -16.20 4.54
CA ALA A 41 26.28 -14.89 4.45
C ALA A 41 25.56 -14.71 3.10
N ASP A 42 26.20 -15.07 1.99
CA ASP A 42 25.61 -15.03 0.65
C ASP A 42 24.38 -15.95 0.58
N TYR A 43 24.45 -17.16 1.13
CA TYR A 43 23.32 -18.10 1.11
C TYR A 43 22.11 -17.58 1.90
N LEU A 44 22.33 -17.05 3.11
CA LEU A 44 21.26 -16.46 3.94
C LEU A 44 20.71 -15.19 3.27
N GLY A 45 21.60 -14.29 2.86
CA GLY A 45 21.24 -12.99 2.29
C GLY A 45 20.52 -13.11 0.94
N LEU A 46 21.00 -13.96 0.03
CA LEU A 46 20.37 -14.19 -1.27
C LEU A 46 19.00 -14.88 -1.13
N SER A 47 18.84 -15.80 -0.18
CA SER A 47 17.54 -16.45 0.07
C SER A 47 16.50 -15.44 0.58
N ILE A 48 16.88 -14.54 1.48
CA ILE A 48 16.00 -13.44 1.94
C ILE A 48 15.70 -12.47 0.79
N GLN A 49 16.72 -12.09 0.02
CA GLN A 49 16.57 -11.17 -1.11
C GLN A 49 15.63 -11.72 -2.17
N GLU A 50 15.63 -13.03 -2.41
CA GLU A 50 14.71 -13.62 -3.40
C GLU A 50 13.25 -13.57 -2.96
N ILE A 51 12.97 -13.66 -1.66
CA ILE A 51 11.63 -13.42 -1.12
C ILE A 51 11.23 -11.97 -1.34
N GLN A 52 12.14 -11.02 -1.09
CA GLN A 52 11.88 -9.60 -1.38
C GLN A 52 11.60 -9.39 -2.87
N ASN A 53 12.39 -10.00 -3.77
CA ASN A 53 12.14 -9.92 -5.21
C ASN A 53 10.75 -10.44 -5.57
N LYS A 54 10.32 -11.58 -5.00
CA LYS A 54 8.95 -12.12 -5.19
C LYS A 54 7.88 -11.14 -4.71
N ILE A 55 8.08 -10.51 -3.54
CA ILE A 55 7.18 -9.47 -3.01
C ILE A 55 7.11 -8.29 -3.97
N ASP A 56 8.24 -7.84 -4.51
CA ASP A 56 8.30 -6.70 -5.42
C ASP A 56 7.58 -6.99 -6.75
N TYR A 57 7.75 -8.19 -7.31
CA TYR A 57 7.00 -8.63 -8.50
C TYR A 57 5.49 -8.66 -8.24
N LEU A 58 5.06 -9.29 -7.16
CA LEU A 58 3.63 -9.33 -6.80
C LEU A 58 3.07 -7.92 -6.56
N THR A 59 3.87 -7.02 -6.00
CA THR A 59 3.47 -5.63 -5.79
C THR A 59 3.26 -4.91 -7.12
N ALA A 60 4.15 -5.11 -8.09
CA ALA A 60 3.99 -4.56 -9.44
C ALA A 60 2.72 -5.11 -10.12
N ASP A 61 2.49 -6.42 -10.07
CA ASP A 61 1.30 -7.06 -10.63
C ASP A 61 0.00 -6.51 -9.99
N ILE A 62 -0.01 -6.33 -8.67
CA ILE A 62 -1.14 -5.74 -7.94
C ILE A 62 -1.42 -4.31 -8.41
N GLN A 63 -0.38 -3.51 -8.66
CA GLN A 63 -0.53 -2.16 -9.18
C GLN A 63 -1.16 -2.17 -10.58
N GLU A 64 -0.67 -3.01 -11.49
CA GLU A 64 -1.24 -3.16 -12.83
C GLU A 64 -2.69 -3.63 -12.78
N MET A 65 -3.00 -4.63 -11.96
CA MET A 65 -4.38 -5.11 -11.77
C MET A 65 -5.31 -4.04 -11.21
N SER A 66 -4.81 -3.18 -10.30
CA SER A 66 -5.57 -2.05 -9.77
C SER A 66 -5.88 -1.00 -10.84
N VAL A 67 -4.92 -0.69 -11.72
CA VAL A 67 -5.12 0.20 -12.86
C VAL A 67 -6.15 -0.38 -13.84
N LEU A 68 -6.00 -1.66 -14.20
CA LEU A 68 -6.93 -2.34 -15.10
C LEU A 68 -8.35 -2.35 -14.54
N LYS A 69 -8.51 -2.64 -13.24
CA LYS A 69 -9.81 -2.60 -12.54
C LYS A 69 -10.46 -1.22 -12.63
N LYS A 70 -9.69 -0.15 -12.41
CA LYS A 70 -10.20 1.23 -12.54
C LYS A 70 -10.66 1.52 -13.97
N SER A 71 -9.84 1.18 -14.96
CA SER A 71 -10.17 1.36 -16.38
C SER A 71 -11.47 0.64 -16.77
N LEU A 72 -11.61 -0.64 -16.40
CA LEU A 72 -12.83 -1.42 -16.68
C LEU A 72 -14.06 -0.88 -15.95
N THR A 73 -13.89 -0.37 -14.73
CA THR A 73 -14.99 0.25 -13.97
C THR A 73 -15.45 1.53 -14.66
N SER A 74 -14.52 2.39 -15.09
CA SER A 74 -14.83 3.61 -15.84
C SER A 74 -15.50 3.30 -17.19
N ALA A 75 -14.97 2.35 -17.95
CA ALA A 75 -15.56 1.92 -19.22
C ALA A 75 -16.98 1.39 -19.04
N LYS A 76 -17.23 0.58 -18.00
CA LYS A 76 -18.58 0.09 -17.66
C LYS A 76 -19.54 1.24 -17.38
N THR A 77 -19.13 2.22 -16.56
CA THR A 77 -19.96 3.39 -16.25
C THR A 77 -20.28 4.21 -17.49
N LEU A 78 -19.29 4.48 -18.34
CA LEU A 78 -19.49 5.21 -19.60
C LEU A 78 -20.43 4.45 -20.53
N ALA A 79 -20.27 3.12 -20.66
CA ALA A 79 -21.17 2.29 -21.45
C ALA A 79 -22.61 2.35 -20.94
N LEU A 80 -22.83 2.33 -19.62
CA LEU A 80 -24.17 2.45 -19.03
C LEU A 80 -24.79 3.82 -19.33
N ILE A 81 -24.03 4.91 -19.23
CA ILE A 81 -24.51 6.27 -19.52
C ILE A 81 -24.88 6.38 -21.00
N ALA A 82 -23.97 6.01 -21.90
CA ALA A 82 -24.21 6.07 -23.34
C ALA A 82 -25.41 5.20 -23.76
N THR A 83 -25.55 4.01 -23.16
CA THR A 83 -26.73 3.16 -23.42
C THR A 83 -28.02 3.81 -22.92
N ALA A 84 -27.99 4.44 -21.73
CA ALA A 84 -29.16 5.14 -21.21
C ALA A 84 -29.56 6.36 -22.06
N GLU A 85 -28.58 7.13 -22.55
CA GLU A 85 -28.81 8.27 -23.45
C GLU A 85 -29.49 7.82 -24.75
N VAL A 86 -28.98 6.77 -25.39
CA VAL A 86 -29.58 6.24 -26.62
C VAL A 86 -31.00 5.70 -26.35
N LEU A 87 -31.21 4.95 -25.27
CA LEU A 87 -32.56 4.45 -24.96
C LEU A 87 -33.54 5.59 -24.64
N GLU A 88 -33.08 6.68 -24.01
CA GLU A 88 -33.86 7.91 -23.77
C GLU A 88 -34.26 8.57 -25.11
N GLU A 89 -33.34 8.68 -26.08
CA GLU A 89 -33.61 9.21 -27.42
C GLU A 89 -34.67 8.40 -28.19
N TYR A 90 -34.66 7.07 -28.05
CA TYR A 90 -35.66 6.19 -28.66
C TYR A 90 -36.96 6.07 -27.84
N GLY A 91 -37.05 6.70 -26.65
CA GLY A 91 -38.21 6.61 -25.76
C GLY A 91 -38.44 5.21 -25.18
N VAL A 92 -37.39 4.42 -24.99
CA VAL A 92 -37.45 3.05 -24.49
C VAL A 92 -37.05 2.98 -23.03
N ASP A 93 -38.02 2.90 -22.13
CA ASP A 93 -37.74 2.84 -20.68
C ASP A 93 -37.17 1.49 -20.23
N ARG A 94 -37.54 0.39 -20.92
CA ARG A 94 -37.17 -0.98 -20.54
C ARG A 94 -37.07 -1.89 -21.76
N LEU A 95 -36.04 -2.73 -21.76
CA LEU A 95 -35.84 -3.83 -22.70
C LEU A 95 -35.70 -5.14 -21.92
N ASP A 96 -36.53 -6.14 -22.22
CA ASP A 96 -36.40 -7.47 -21.64
C ASP A 96 -35.47 -8.35 -22.48
N GLY A 97 -34.69 -9.20 -21.82
CA GLY A 97 -33.75 -10.11 -22.47
C GLY A 97 -34.09 -11.57 -22.23
N THR A 98 -33.47 -12.44 -23.01
CA THR A 98 -33.59 -13.90 -22.86
C THR A 98 -32.50 -14.50 -21.96
N SER A 99 -31.29 -13.93 -21.98
CA SER A 99 -30.17 -14.34 -21.10
C SER A 99 -29.95 -13.40 -19.91
N ILE A 100 -30.47 -12.19 -19.97
CA ILE A 100 -30.49 -11.19 -18.89
C ILE A 100 -31.94 -10.75 -18.69
N SER A 101 -32.38 -10.59 -17.44
CA SER A 101 -33.79 -10.31 -17.16
C SER A 101 -34.28 -9.05 -17.86
N SER A 102 -33.52 -7.95 -17.78
CA SER A 102 -33.86 -6.70 -18.45
C SER A 102 -32.79 -5.62 -18.29
N ILE A 103 -32.84 -4.62 -19.17
CA ILE A 103 -32.21 -3.30 -19.02
C ILE A 103 -33.34 -2.28 -18.76
N THR A 104 -33.15 -1.39 -17.79
CA THR A 104 -34.15 -0.35 -17.45
C THR A 104 -33.42 0.96 -17.20
N ILE A 105 -33.91 2.04 -17.81
CA ILE A 105 -33.35 3.38 -17.58
C ILE A 105 -33.68 3.79 -16.15
N THR A 106 -32.68 4.29 -15.43
CA THR A 106 -32.91 5.02 -14.18
C THR A 106 -32.91 6.52 -14.50
N PRO A 107 -33.97 7.27 -14.16
CA PRO A 107 -34.05 8.69 -14.49
C PRO A 107 -32.92 9.48 -13.79
N LYS A 108 -32.49 10.56 -14.45
CA LYS A 108 -31.47 11.47 -13.93
C LYS A 108 -31.94 12.03 -12.58
N LYS A 109 -31.15 11.80 -11.52
CA LYS A 109 -31.38 12.37 -10.19
C LYS A 109 -30.36 13.46 -9.94
N THR A 110 -30.80 14.72 -9.89
CA THR A 110 -29.96 15.84 -9.48
C THR A 110 -29.97 15.91 -7.96
N LYS A 111 -28.84 15.60 -7.32
CA LYS A 111 -28.64 15.83 -5.88
C LYS A 111 -27.89 17.16 -5.73
N LEU A 112 -28.57 18.19 -5.24
CA LEU A 112 -27.94 19.44 -4.84
C LEU A 112 -27.16 19.18 -3.54
N THR A 113 -25.84 19.14 -3.62
CA THR A 113 -24.95 19.25 -2.47
C THR A 113 -24.49 20.68 -2.39
N GLU A 114 -25.08 21.45 -1.48
CA GLU A 114 -24.57 22.76 -1.09
C GLU A 114 -23.20 22.56 -0.44
N THR A 115 -22.15 22.96 -1.15
CA THR A 115 -20.80 23.05 -0.59
C THR A 115 -20.64 24.46 -0.06
N PHE A 116 -20.43 24.59 1.24
CA PHE A 116 -20.13 25.87 1.88
C PHE A 116 -18.62 25.98 2.01
N GLU A 117 -18.01 26.93 1.30
CA GLU A 117 -16.61 27.29 1.50
C GLU A 117 -16.53 28.37 2.58
N ILE A 118 -15.79 28.09 3.66
CA ILE A 118 -15.54 29.08 4.72
C ILE A 118 -14.46 30.04 4.20
N ILE A 119 -14.89 31.21 3.74
CA ILE A 119 -13.99 32.26 3.23
C ILE A 119 -13.17 32.88 4.37
N ASN A 120 -13.74 32.99 5.58
CA ASN A 120 -13.08 33.57 6.74
C ASN A 120 -13.36 32.78 8.02
N ALA A 121 -12.44 31.88 8.35
CA ALA A 121 -12.53 31.04 9.53
C ALA A 121 -12.44 31.84 10.84
N GLU A 122 -11.64 32.90 10.91
CA GLU A 122 -11.43 33.69 12.14
C GLU A 122 -12.68 34.45 12.58
N ALA A 123 -13.43 35.00 11.62
CA ALA A 123 -14.70 35.66 11.90
C ALA A 123 -15.75 34.68 12.44
N LEU A 124 -15.79 33.46 11.90
CA LEU A 124 -16.70 32.41 12.37
C LEU A 124 -16.35 31.90 13.76
N ILE A 125 -15.06 31.77 14.07
CA ILE A 125 -14.58 31.42 15.43
C ILE A 125 -15.01 32.51 16.43
N LYS A 126 -14.84 33.80 16.07
CA LYS A 126 -15.30 34.92 16.92
C LYS A 126 -16.82 35.00 17.08
N LEU A 127 -17.57 34.56 16.08
CA LEU A 127 -19.04 34.45 16.11
C LEU A 127 -19.54 33.19 16.84
N GLY A 128 -18.64 32.34 17.35
CA GLY A 128 -18.99 31.18 18.17
C GLY A 128 -19.21 29.87 17.41
N TYR A 129 -18.87 29.82 16.11
CA TYR A 129 -18.99 28.59 15.30
C TYR A 129 -17.71 27.75 15.39
N PHE A 130 -17.37 27.26 16.58
CA PHE A 130 -16.22 26.37 16.80
C PHE A 130 -16.51 25.32 17.86
N SER A 131 -15.84 24.17 17.78
CA SER A 131 -15.83 23.16 18.84
C SER A 131 -14.56 23.31 19.67
N VAL A 132 -14.68 23.46 21.00
CA VAL A 132 -13.54 23.44 21.93
C VAL A 132 -13.08 22.00 22.07
N VAL A 133 -11.97 21.66 21.42
CA VAL A 133 -11.29 20.37 21.59
C VAL A 133 -9.97 20.64 22.32
N VAL A 134 -9.65 19.80 23.30
CA VAL A 134 -8.39 19.89 24.04
C VAL A 134 -7.24 19.56 23.09
N ASP A 135 -6.25 20.44 23.02
CA ASP A 135 -5.04 20.20 22.24
C ASP A 135 -4.13 19.22 22.97
N GLU A 136 -4.13 17.97 22.53
CA GLU A 136 -3.30 16.90 23.06
C GLU A 136 -1.80 17.18 22.96
N GLN A 137 -1.35 18.01 22.01
CA GLN A 137 0.08 18.36 21.85
C GLN A 137 0.50 19.36 22.94
N SER A 138 -0.27 20.45 23.10
CA SER A 138 -0.02 21.43 24.16
C SER A 138 -0.08 20.81 25.56
N VAL A 139 -0.97 19.83 25.79
CA VAL A 139 -1.04 19.09 27.06
C VAL A 139 0.21 18.21 27.27
N LYS A 140 0.72 17.54 26.24
CA LYS A 140 1.97 16.76 26.32
C LYS A 140 3.18 17.65 26.60
N ASP A 141 3.24 18.82 25.97
CA ASP A 141 4.31 19.78 26.17
C ASP A 141 4.28 20.39 27.58
N ALA A 142 3.09 20.68 28.11
CA ALA A 142 2.93 21.14 29.48
C ALA A 142 3.29 20.05 30.51
N MET A 143 3.03 18.76 30.22
CA MET A 143 3.47 17.63 31.05
C MET A 143 5.00 17.44 31.11
N LEU A 144 5.78 18.07 30.23
CA LEU A 144 7.26 18.06 30.31
C LEU A 144 7.80 19.09 31.32
N THR A 145 6.98 20.07 31.72
CA THR A 145 7.37 21.14 32.65
C THR A 145 6.91 20.78 34.07
N VAL A 146 7.74 21.05 35.08
CA VAL A 146 7.47 20.69 36.49
C VAL A 146 6.17 21.34 37.00
N GLU A 147 5.92 22.59 36.62
CA GLU A 147 4.71 23.34 37.01
C GLU A 147 3.45 22.86 36.28
N GLY A 148 3.57 22.39 35.03
CA GLY A 148 2.46 21.86 34.24
C GLY A 148 2.09 20.42 34.60
N MET A 149 3.03 19.63 35.12
CA MET A 149 2.73 18.31 35.67
C MET A 149 1.75 18.39 36.83
N ASP A 150 2.01 19.23 37.84
CA ASP A 150 1.18 19.30 39.06
C ASP A 150 -0.29 19.66 38.77
N GLU A 151 -0.54 20.50 37.75
CA GLU A 151 -1.89 20.92 37.35
C GLU A 151 -2.60 19.89 36.46
N ILE A 152 -1.87 19.20 35.57
CA ILE A 152 -2.43 18.30 34.54
C ILE A 152 -2.55 16.85 35.05
N ASP A 153 -1.73 16.43 36.01
CA ASP A 153 -1.70 15.07 36.57
C ASP A 153 -3.02 14.68 37.24
N THR A 154 -3.79 15.67 37.73
CA THR A 154 -5.15 15.45 38.27
C THR A 154 -6.14 14.99 37.18
N PHE A 155 -5.89 15.30 35.90
CA PHE A 155 -6.81 15.09 34.78
C PHE A 155 -6.34 14.04 33.75
N VAL A 156 -5.11 13.53 33.85
CA VAL A 156 -4.52 12.61 32.86
C VAL A 156 -4.05 11.32 33.53
N LYS A 157 -4.46 10.16 33.01
CA LYS A 157 -3.89 8.85 33.39
C LYS A 157 -2.77 8.50 32.43
N VAL A 158 -1.52 8.61 32.89
CA VAL A 158 -0.35 8.18 32.12
C VAL A 158 -0.14 6.68 32.31
N GLY A 159 -0.44 5.89 31.27
CA GLY A 159 -0.06 4.48 31.20
C GLY A 159 1.26 4.34 30.45
N ILE A 160 2.30 3.84 31.11
CA ILE A 160 3.56 3.51 30.43
C ILE A 160 3.36 2.15 29.75
N THR A 161 3.14 2.15 28.43
CA THR A 161 3.14 0.93 27.64
C THR A 161 4.53 0.72 27.05
N THR A 162 5.27 -0.23 27.59
CA THR A 162 6.57 -0.63 27.07
C THR A 162 6.35 -1.62 25.92
N GLU A 163 6.54 -1.17 24.68
CA GLU A 163 6.54 -2.04 23.50
C GLU A 163 7.98 -2.48 23.18
N GLU A 164 8.32 -3.74 23.43
CA GLU A 164 9.59 -4.32 23.01
C GLU A 164 9.53 -4.73 21.54
N THR A 165 10.18 -3.94 20.67
CA THR A 165 10.36 -4.35 19.26
C THR A 165 11.47 -5.40 19.15
N PRO A 166 11.20 -6.59 18.59
CA PRO A 166 12.22 -7.64 18.49
C PRO A 166 13.31 -7.28 17.48
N ALA A 167 14.55 -7.76 17.73
CA ALA A 167 15.68 -7.55 16.84
C ALA A 167 15.43 -8.17 15.45
N ARG A 168 15.87 -7.46 14.39
CA ARG A 168 15.73 -7.89 12.99
C ARG A 168 17.08 -7.81 12.27
N ILE A 169 17.32 -8.76 11.37
CA ILE A 169 18.50 -8.76 10.50
C ILE A 169 18.25 -7.80 9.33
N LYS A 170 19.24 -6.97 8.98
CA LYS A 170 19.25 -6.14 7.78
C LYS A 170 20.13 -6.80 6.71
N VAL A 171 19.54 -7.16 5.56
CA VAL A 171 20.30 -7.63 4.40
C VAL A 171 20.64 -6.43 3.53
N ASN A 172 21.94 -6.13 3.40
CA ASN A 172 22.42 -5.08 2.51
C ASN A 172 22.97 -5.74 1.25
N ALA A 173 22.19 -5.74 0.17
CA ALA A 173 22.69 -6.18 -1.13
C ALA A 173 23.85 -5.28 -1.59
N ARG A 174 24.90 -5.87 -2.16
CA ARG A 174 25.91 -5.10 -2.89
C ARG A 174 25.21 -4.43 -4.07
N ARG A 175 25.49 -3.15 -4.32
CA ARG A 175 25.01 -2.47 -5.54
C ARG A 175 25.52 -3.26 -6.75
N SER A 176 24.65 -3.99 -7.43
CA SER A 176 24.95 -4.41 -8.79
C SER A 176 25.04 -3.12 -9.60
N SER A 177 26.16 -2.90 -10.28
CA SER A 177 26.24 -1.92 -11.36
C SER A 177 25.06 -2.19 -12.28
N THR A 178 24.09 -1.28 -12.26
CA THR A 178 22.89 -1.31 -13.10
C THR A 178 23.34 -1.62 -14.52
N ASN A 179 22.87 -2.73 -15.06
CA ASN A 179 23.18 -3.14 -16.42
C ASN A 179 22.44 -2.17 -17.34
N ASN A 180 23.07 -1.03 -17.66
CA ASN A 180 22.59 0.02 -18.58
C ASN A 180 22.34 -0.49 -20.02
N GLN A 181 22.57 -1.78 -20.30
CA GLN A 181 22.35 -2.36 -21.62
C GLN A 181 20.87 -2.41 -22.02
N ALA A 182 19.93 -2.49 -21.06
CA ALA A 182 18.50 -2.46 -21.39
C ALA A 182 18.02 -1.05 -21.80
N THR A 183 18.63 0.00 -21.23
CA THR A 183 18.28 1.40 -21.53
C THR A 183 18.96 1.89 -22.81
N GLU A 184 20.15 1.39 -23.14
CA GLU A 184 20.84 1.69 -24.41
C GLU A 184 20.14 1.04 -25.63
N LEU A 185 19.55 -0.15 -25.47
CA LEU A 185 18.80 -0.81 -26.56
C LEU A 185 17.46 -0.13 -26.87
N LEU A 186 16.78 0.43 -25.86
CA LEU A 186 15.57 1.23 -26.07
C LEU A 186 15.85 2.54 -26.84
N ASN A 187 16.96 3.21 -26.53
CA ASN A 187 17.34 4.45 -27.23
C ASN A 187 17.81 4.23 -28.69
N LEU A 188 18.25 3.01 -29.04
CA LEU A 188 18.60 2.63 -30.42
C LEU A 188 17.38 2.34 -31.30
N VAL A 189 16.27 1.90 -30.71
CA VAL A 189 15.02 1.66 -31.46
C VAL A 189 14.31 2.97 -31.74
N ASP A 190 14.28 3.91 -30.79
CA ASP A 190 13.64 5.21 -30.97
C ASP A 190 14.39 6.13 -31.95
N SER A 191 15.69 5.92 -32.16
CA SER A 191 16.49 6.66 -33.15
C SER A 191 16.43 6.09 -34.57
N GLN A 192 15.91 4.87 -34.76
CA GLN A 192 15.70 4.27 -36.10
C GLN A 192 14.32 4.56 -36.69
N VAL A 193 13.37 5.08 -35.90
CA VAL A 193 12.02 5.46 -36.38
C VAL A 193 11.97 6.93 -36.83
N ALA A 194 13.01 7.72 -36.56
CA ALA A 194 13.08 9.15 -36.87
C ALA A 194 13.92 9.50 -38.11
N ALA A 195 14.09 8.57 -39.06
CA ALA A 195 14.78 8.80 -40.34
C ALA A 195 13.88 8.48 -41.55
#